data_AF-A0A7C2A5B2-F1
#
_entry.id   AF-A0A7C2A5B2-F1
#
_cell.length_a   1.000
_cell.length_b   1.000
_cell.length_c   1.000
_cell.angle_alpha   90.00
_cell.angle_beta   90.00
_cell.angle_gamma   90.00
#
_symmetry.space_group_name_H-M   'P 1'
#
loop_
_entity.id
_entity.type
_entity.pdbx_description
1 polymer ?
#
loop_
_entity_poly.entity_id
_entity_poly.type
_entity_poly.pdbx_seq_one_letter_code
_entity_poly.pdbx_strand_id
1 'polypeptide(L)'
;MKIIETSVKLKELKENASSTFGDMVKAVVDIEKEIMALYAELHSDEEAILLENGSKQENLWGINIYPDLKGDKMVEFDSMINLRPSAGNLSRSVEDKSIQKRIIKIVNNLIQK
;
A
#
# COMPACT_ATOMS: atom_id res chain seq x y z
N MET A 1 -10.71 -6.53 4.77
CA MET A 1 -10.44 -5.15 4.34
C MET A 1 -10.58 -4.19 5.52
N LYS A 2 -9.58 -3.31 5.72
CA LYS A 2 -9.55 -2.30 6.80
C LYS A 2 -8.70 -1.10 6.39
N ILE A 3 -9.10 0.11 6.79
CA ILE A 3 -8.27 1.32 6.73
C ILE A 3 -7.44 1.45 8.01
N ILE A 4 -6.14 1.67 7.85
CA ILE A 4 -5.17 1.89 8.93
C ILE A 4 -4.81 3.37 8.97
N GLU A 5 -5.28 4.06 10.02
CA GLU A 5 -5.03 5.50 10.23
C GLU A 5 -3.94 5.77 11.28
N THR A 6 -3.63 4.79 12.13
CA THR A 6 -2.68 4.95 13.24
C THR A 6 -1.58 3.91 13.18
N SER A 7 -1.90 2.64 13.41
CA SER A 7 -0.94 1.57 13.24
C SER A 7 -1.59 0.19 13.11
N VAL A 8 -0.80 -0.75 12.60
CA VAL A 8 -1.08 -2.18 12.53
C VAL A 8 0.14 -2.95 13.02
N LYS A 9 -0.06 -4.08 13.69
CA LYS A 9 1.06 -4.88 14.19
C LYS A 9 1.70 -5.68 13.05
N LEU A 10 3.03 -5.71 13.00
CA LEU A 10 3.76 -6.53 12.03
C LEU A 10 3.36 -8.01 12.11
N LYS A 11 3.07 -8.51 13.31
CA LYS A 11 2.57 -9.88 13.51
C LYS A 11 1.25 -10.14 12.79
N GLU A 12 0.33 -9.18 12.79
CA GLU A 12 -0.97 -9.29 12.11
C GLU A 12 -0.80 -9.34 10.59
N LEU A 13 0.13 -8.55 10.05
CA LEU A 13 0.50 -8.62 8.63
C LEU A 13 1.10 -9.98 8.24
N LYS A 14 1.96 -10.56 9.08
CA LYS A 14 2.53 -11.91 8.85
C LYS A 14 1.46 -12.99 8.83
N GLU A 15 0.55 -12.96 9.80
CA GLU A 15 -0.56 -13.91 9.88
C GLU A 15 -1.47 -13.79 8.64
N ASN A 16 -1.77 -12.56 8.22
CA ASN A 16 -2.56 -12.34 7.01
C ASN A 16 -1.83 -12.79 5.74
N ALA A 17 -0.55 -12.47 5.57
CA ALA A 17 0.25 -12.92 4.42
C ALA A 17 0.18 -14.44 4.29
N SER A 18 0.44 -15.16 5.39
CA SER A 18 0.45 -16.63 5.40
C SER A 18 -0.87 -17.29 5.03
N SER A 19 -2.00 -16.59 5.22
CA SER A 19 -3.35 -17.09 4.93
C SER A 19 -3.89 -16.65 3.56
N THR A 20 -3.19 -15.75 2.86
CA THR A 20 -3.66 -15.17 1.59
C THR A 20 -2.63 -15.36 0.47
N PHE A 21 -1.57 -14.55 0.45
CA PHE A 21 -0.59 -14.50 -0.65
C PHE A 21 0.76 -15.13 -0.28
N GLY A 22 0.86 -15.84 0.83
CA GLY A 22 2.07 -16.50 1.30
C GLY A 22 2.98 -15.57 2.11
N ASP A 23 3.74 -14.72 1.41
CA ASP A 23 4.81 -13.89 1.99
C ASP A 23 4.55 -12.37 1.92
N MET A 24 3.42 -11.97 1.32
CA MET A 24 3.06 -10.57 1.14
C MET A 24 1.61 -10.26 1.51
N VAL A 25 1.35 -8.97 1.76
CA VAL A 25 0.02 -8.39 1.89
C VAL A 25 -0.10 -7.26 0.87
N LYS A 26 -1.23 -7.21 0.16
CA LYS A 26 -1.54 -6.07 -0.71
C LYS A 26 -1.94 -4.86 0.13
N ALA A 27 -1.58 -3.67 -0.35
CA ALA A 27 -2.00 -2.44 0.26
C ALA A 27 -2.22 -1.34 -0.79
N VAL A 28 -3.09 -0.39 -0.47
CA VAL A 28 -3.15 0.91 -1.16
C VAL A 28 -2.89 2.00 -0.15
N VAL A 29 -1.96 2.90 -0.48
CA VAL A 29 -1.55 4.01 0.39
C VAL A 29 -2.10 5.31 -0.16
N ASP A 30 -2.72 6.11 0.71
CA ASP A 30 -3.00 7.51 0.45
C ASP A 30 -1.82 8.35 0.96
N ILE A 31 -1.05 8.93 0.03
CA ILE A 31 0.14 9.69 0.39
C ILE A 31 -0.17 11.08 0.99
N GLU A 32 -1.37 11.62 0.77
CA GLU A 32 -1.79 12.92 1.29
C GLU A 32 -2.35 12.81 2.69
N LYS A 33 -3.21 11.82 2.93
CA LYS A 33 -3.77 11.56 4.26
C LYS A 33 -2.85 10.75 5.18
N GLU A 34 -1.78 10.17 4.63
CA GLU A 34 -0.84 9.28 5.33
C GLU A 34 -1.54 8.05 5.97
N ILE A 35 -2.52 7.47 5.27
CA ILE A 35 -3.25 6.26 5.67
C ILE A 35 -3.06 5.14 4.64
N MET A 36 -3.41 3.90 4.98
CA MET A 36 -3.42 2.80 4.01
C MET A 36 -4.60 1.85 4.21
N ALA A 37 -5.09 1.25 3.13
CA ALA A 37 -6.03 0.13 3.17
C ALA A 37 -5.27 -1.20 3.00
N LEU A 38 -5.72 -2.21 3.74
CA LEU A 38 -5.16 -3.56 3.76
C LEU A 38 -6.27 -4.62 3.72
N TYR A 39 -5.84 -5.86 3.51
CA TYR A 39 -6.63 -7.08 3.72
C TYR A 39 -7.76 -7.25 2.71
N ALA A 40 -7.56 -6.81 1.46
CA ALA A 40 -8.36 -7.25 0.34
C ALA A 40 -7.55 -8.17 -0.59
N GLU A 41 -8.25 -8.88 -1.47
CA GLU A 41 -7.60 -9.72 -2.47
C GLU A 41 -7.05 -8.89 -3.65
N LEU A 42 -7.72 -7.79 -3.97
CA LEU A 42 -7.37 -6.90 -5.07
C LEU A 42 -7.04 -5.50 -4.56
N HIS A 43 -6.00 -4.89 -5.13
CA HIS A 43 -5.67 -3.48 -4.87
C HIS A 43 -6.82 -2.53 -5.24
N SER A 44 -7.67 -2.89 -6.21
CA SER A 44 -8.83 -2.10 -6.58
C SER A 44 -9.88 -2.00 -5.47
N ASP A 45 -10.01 -3.04 -4.64
CA ASP A 45 -10.96 -3.02 -3.51
C ASP A 45 -10.44 -2.10 -2.39
N GLU A 46 -9.13 -2.13 -2.15
CA GLU A 46 -8.44 -1.21 -1.24
C GLU A 46 -8.46 0.24 -1.73
N GLU A 47 -8.32 0.46 -3.04
CA GLU A 47 -8.50 1.77 -3.67
C GLU A 47 -9.94 2.27 -3.47
N ALA A 48 -10.93 1.42 -3.73
CA ALA A 48 -12.34 1.76 -3.63
C ALA A 48 -12.73 2.23 -2.21
N ILE A 49 -12.34 1.49 -1.16
CA ILE A 49 -12.67 1.89 0.21
C ILE A 49 -12.00 3.21 0.63
N LEU A 50 -10.79 3.50 0.13
CA LEU A 50 -10.14 4.79 0.38
C LEU A 50 -10.87 5.93 -0.33
N LEU A 51 -11.28 5.71 -1.58
CA LEU A 51 -12.10 6.67 -2.33
C LEU A 51 -13.43 6.96 -1.62
N GLU A 52 -14.10 5.92 -1.11
CA GLU A 52 -15.31 6.05 -0.29
C GLU A 52 -15.05 6.82 1.02
N ASN A 53 -13.86 6.66 1.61
CA ASN A 53 -13.39 7.45 2.76
C ASN A 53 -12.88 8.85 2.37
N GLY A 54 -13.18 9.30 1.14
CA GLY A 54 -12.91 10.64 0.64
C GLY A 54 -11.46 10.89 0.24
N SER A 55 -10.66 9.85 0.02
CA SER A 55 -9.35 10.00 -0.62
C SER A 55 -9.49 10.39 -2.08
N LYS A 56 -8.46 11.01 -2.65
CA LYS A 56 -8.43 11.35 -4.07
C LYS A 56 -7.60 10.33 -4.82
N GLN A 57 -8.09 9.89 -5.98
CA GLN A 57 -7.40 8.87 -6.79
C GLN A 57 -5.94 9.23 -7.10
N GLU A 58 -5.64 10.51 -7.35
CA GLU A 58 -4.28 11.01 -7.61
C GLU A 58 -3.28 10.77 -6.46
N ASN A 59 -3.78 10.59 -5.23
CA ASN A 59 -2.97 10.33 -4.03
C ASN A 59 -2.85 8.83 -3.69
N LEU A 60 -3.60 7.96 -4.37
CA LEU A 60 -3.64 6.53 -4.05
C LEU A 60 -2.58 5.76 -4.84
N TRP A 61 -1.84 4.89 -4.18
CA TRP A 61 -0.79 4.07 -4.80
C TRP A 61 -0.83 2.64 -4.25
N GLY A 62 -0.90 1.66 -5.16
CA GLY A 62 -0.90 0.24 -4.81
C GLY A 62 0.51 -0.28 -4.61
N ILE A 63 0.71 -1.07 -3.56
CA ILE A 63 1.98 -1.70 -3.19
C ILE A 63 1.76 -3.13 -2.67
N ASN A 64 2.83 -3.92 -2.65
CA ASN A 64 2.88 -5.15 -1.86
C ASN A 64 3.81 -4.93 -0.67
N ILE A 65 3.41 -5.42 0.49
CA ILE A 65 4.17 -5.36 1.74
C ILE A 65 4.64 -6.77 2.04
N TYR A 66 5.95 -6.97 2.17
CA TYR A 66 6.61 -8.22 2.54
C TYR A 66 7.04 -8.17 4.00
N PRO A 67 6.25 -8.71 4.96
CA PRO A 67 6.45 -8.49 6.39
C PRO A 67 7.73 -9.14 6.95
N ASP A 68 8.33 -10.07 6.21
CA ASP A 68 9.57 -10.74 6.58
C ASP A 68 10.83 -10.05 6.03
N LEU A 69 10.68 -9.12 5.09
CA LEU A 69 11.77 -8.30 4.58
C LEU A 69 11.99 -7.06 5.46
N LYS A 70 13.21 -6.51 5.41
CA LYS A 70 13.64 -5.38 6.25
C LYS A 70 13.91 -4.13 5.42
N GLY A 71 13.65 -2.97 6.03
CA GLY A 71 13.92 -1.66 5.43
C GLY A 71 13.12 -1.47 4.14
N ASP A 72 13.73 -0.82 3.16
CA ASP A 72 13.07 -0.48 1.89
C ASP A 72 12.60 -1.72 1.09
N LYS A 73 13.21 -2.89 1.34
CA LYS A 73 12.80 -4.16 0.70
C LYS A 73 11.45 -4.68 1.19
N MET A 74 10.91 -4.12 2.27
CA MET A 74 9.56 -4.46 2.77
C MET A 74 8.47 -4.00 1.80
N VAL A 75 8.72 -2.98 0.98
CA VAL A 75 7.71 -2.38 0.10
C VAL A 75 8.10 -2.63 -1.35
N GLU A 76 7.22 -3.31 -2.08
CA GLU A 76 7.29 -3.46 -3.53
C GLU A 76 6.24 -2.57 -4.20
N PHE A 77 6.67 -1.81 -5.19
CA PHE A 77 5.81 -0.96 -6.00
C PHE A 77 5.38 -1.73 -7.25
N ASP A 78 4.47 -2.69 -7.11
CA ASP A 78 3.83 -3.37 -8.23
C ASP A 78 2.32 -3.51 -8.01
N SER A 79 1.55 -2.78 -8.80
CA SER A 79 0.09 -2.88 -8.78
C SER A 79 -0.53 -2.43 -10.09
N MET A 80 -1.64 -3.08 -10.48
CA MET A 80 -2.38 -2.69 -11.68
C MET A 80 -3.00 -1.31 -11.57
N ILE A 81 -3.40 -0.86 -10.37
CA ILE A 81 -4.01 0.48 -10.18
C ILE A 81 -3.01 1.61 -10.42
N ASN A 82 -1.70 1.33 -10.41
CA ASN A 82 -0.67 2.33 -10.65
C ASN A 82 -0.53 2.70 -12.13
N LEU A 83 -1.05 1.87 -13.05
CA LEU A 83 -1.01 2.15 -14.49
C LEU A 83 -1.96 3.30 -14.83
N ARG A 84 -1.43 4.53 -14.82
CA ARG A 84 -2.21 5.77 -14.96
C ARG A 84 -1.52 6.75 -15.91
N PRO A 85 -1.66 6.54 -17.23
CA PRO A 85 -1.06 7.43 -18.23
C PRO A 85 -1.48 8.90 -18.09
N SER A 86 -2.73 9.15 -17.66
CA SER A 86 -3.25 10.50 -17.42
C SER A 86 -2.54 11.23 -16.26
N ALA A 87 -1.95 10.50 -15.32
CA ALA A 87 -1.16 11.01 -14.20
C ALA A 87 0.35 10.92 -14.46
N GLY A 88 0.77 10.59 -15.69
CA GLY A 88 2.18 10.46 -16.06
C GLY A 88 2.89 9.20 -15.57
N ASN A 89 2.16 8.18 -15.09
CA ASN A 89 2.73 6.91 -14.64
C ASN A 89 2.37 5.79 -15.62
N LEU A 90 3.36 5.30 -16.38
CA LEU A 90 3.14 4.40 -17.52
C LEU A 90 3.38 2.92 -17.19
N SER A 91 3.67 2.60 -15.94
CA SER A 91 3.91 1.24 -15.48
C SER A 91 3.03 0.88 -14.28
N ARG A 92 3.10 -0.39 -13.87
CA ARG A 92 2.53 -0.87 -12.62
C ARG A 92 3.34 -0.44 -11.39
N SER A 93 4.51 0.13 -11.62
CA SER A 93 5.35 0.67 -10.56
C SER A 93 5.02 2.11 -10.23
N VAL A 94 5.64 2.64 -9.18
CA VAL A 94 5.62 4.05 -8.85
C VAL A 94 6.90 4.65 -9.42
N GLU A 95 6.85 5.35 -10.55
CA GLU A 95 8.08 5.81 -11.22
C GLU A 95 8.74 7.01 -10.52
N ASP A 96 7.94 7.83 -9.84
CA ASP A 96 8.44 8.97 -9.09
C ASP A 96 9.09 8.54 -7.77
N LYS A 97 10.41 8.73 -7.67
CA LYS A 97 11.21 8.41 -6.47
C LYS A 97 10.81 9.20 -5.23
N SER A 98 10.26 10.41 -5.39
CA SER A 98 9.76 11.21 -4.26
C SER A 98 8.50 10.57 -3.67
N ILE A 99 7.62 10.04 -4.52
CA ILE A 99 6.43 9.30 -4.11
C ILE A 99 6.81 7.99 -3.44
N GLN A 100 7.75 7.23 -4.01
CA GLN A 100 8.27 6.00 -3.36
C GLN A 100 8.77 6.27 -1.94
N LYS A 101 9.56 7.33 -1.73
CA LYS A 101 10.05 7.71 -0.40
C LYS A 101 8.92 8.08 0.57
N ARG A 102 7.88 8.78 0.10
CA ARG A 102 6.69 9.10 0.91
C ARG A 102 5.95 7.82 1.32
N ILE A 103 5.71 6.92 0.38
CA ILE A 103 5.06 5.63 0.65
C ILE A 103 5.84 4.83 1.69
N ILE A 104 7.16 4.66 1.50
CA ILE A 104 8.01 3.92 2.45
C ILE A 104 7.94 4.54 3.84
N LYS A 105 7.97 5.87 3.94
CA LYS A 105 7.84 6.57 5.22
C LYS A 105 6.49 6.28 5.90
N ILE A 106 5.39 6.39 5.15
CA ILE A 106 4.03 6.14 5.65
C ILE A 106 3.90 4.69 6.12
N VAL A 107 4.30 3.72 5.29
CA VAL A 107 4.25 2.30 5.65
C VAL A 107 5.06 2.01 6.91
N ASN A 108 6.27 2.54 7.02
CA ASN A 108 7.10 2.37 8.23
C ASN A 108 6.49 3.02 9.48
N ASN A 109 5.74 4.10 9.33
CA ASN A 109 5.03 4.75 10.46
C ASN A 109 3.81 3.96 10.89
N LEU A 110 3.06 3.40 9.93
CA LEU A 110 1.82 2.67 10.20
C LEU A 110 2.07 1.21 10.62
N ILE A 111 3.26 0.65 10.42
CA ILE A 111 3.59 -0.71 10.88
C ILE A 111 4.35 -0.67 12.20
N GLN A 112 3.72 -1.15 13.27
CA GLN A 112 4.34 -1.32 14.57
C GLN A 112 5.08 -2.66 14.64
N LYS A 113 6.36 -2.61 15.05
CA LYS A 113 7.22 -3.78 15.25
C LYS A 113 6.89 -4.55 16.53
#